data_AF-A0A430M9K8-F1
#
_entry.id   AF-A0A430M9K8-F1
#
_cell.length_a   1.000
_cell.length_b   1.000
_cell.length_c   1.000
_cell.angle_alpha   90.00
_cell.angle_beta   90.00
_cell.angle_gamma   90.00
#
_symmetry.space_group_name_H-M   'P 1'
#
loop_
_entity.id
_entity.type
_entity.pdbx_description
1 polymer ?
#
loop_
_entity_poly.entity_id
_entity_poly.type
_entity_poly.pdbx_seq_one_letter_code
_entity_poly.pdbx_strand_id
1 'polypeptide(L)'
;MTPSIFLTGATGYTGGTVLNTLVTAHPEYDITVLLRKPTESFSEKYPGVKVLQGDFDSTELLKEAASKSDIVIHHGNSDHVPAVKALIAGVTKRAQASDPAFYIHLGGTGIIAEWNNLGELHSK
;
A
#
# COMPACT_ATOMS: atom_id res chain seq x y z
N MET A 1 -9.67 -4.45 18.47
CA MET A 1 -8.64 -5.17 17.71
C MET A 1 -7.61 -4.17 17.25
N THR A 2 -6.34 -4.55 17.19
CA THR A 2 -5.26 -3.72 16.63
C THR A 2 -5.46 -3.55 15.13
N PRO A 3 -5.46 -2.32 14.58
CA PRO A 3 -5.53 -2.09 13.14
C PRO A 3 -4.34 -2.74 12.41
N SER A 4 -4.65 -3.43 11.31
CA SER A 4 -3.67 -4.00 10.39
C SER A 4 -3.54 -3.14 9.13
N ILE A 5 -2.31 -2.75 8.79
CA ILE A 5 -2.02 -1.85 7.69
C ILE A 5 -1.10 -2.53 6.68
N PHE A 6 -1.47 -2.51 5.40
CA PHE A 6 -0.57 -2.85 4.31
C PHE A 6 -0.15 -1.59 3.55
N LEU A 7 1.15 -1.31 3.51
CA LEU A 7 1.71 -0.11 2.90
C LEU A 7 2.69 -0.47 1.77
N THR A 8 2.48 0.10 0.59
CA THR A 8 3.46 0.04 -0.50
C THR A 8 4.26 1.33 -0.58
N GLY A 9 5.45 1.30 -1.19
CA GLY A 9 6.26 2.51 -1.37
C GLY A 9 6.88 3.05 -0.08
N ALA A 10 7.11 2.17 0.91
CA ALA A 10 7.63 2.48 2.24
C ALA A 10 9.03 3.13 2.25
N THR A 11 9.79 3.00 1.16
CA THR A 11 11.12 3.61 1.01
C THR A 11 11.12 4.86 0.13
N GLY A 12 9.97 5.26 -0.40
CA GLY A 12 9.80 6.52 -1.14
C GLY A 12 9.71 7.73 -0.20
N TYR A 13 9.78 8.93 -0.77
CA TYR A 13 9.74 10.19 0.00
C TYR A 13 8.49 10.29 0.89
N THR A 14 7.31 10.31 0.29
CA THR A 14 6.05 10.43 1.04
C THR A 14 5.71 9.15 1.81
N GLY A 15 5.87 7.98 1.17
CA GLY A 15 5.55 6.69 1.79
C GLY A 15 6.43 6.35 3.00
N GLY A 16 7.71 6.74 2.97
CA GLY A 16 8.62 6.59 4.11
C GLY A 16 8.29 7.52 5.26
N THR A 17 7.87 8.76 4.99
CA THR A 17 7.37 9.67 6.03
C THR A 17 6.09 9.13 6.67
N VAL A 18 5.14 8.60 5.86
CA VAL A 18 3.92 7.97 6.37
C VAL A 18 4.25 6.77 7.25
N LEU A 19 5.10 5.85 6.77
CA LEU A 19 5.54 4.70 7.57
C LEU A 19 6.15 5.15 8.90
N ASN A 20 7.11 6.08 8.87
CA ASN A 20 7.81 6.53 10.08
C ASN A 20 6.84 7.20 11.06
N THR A 21 5.88 7.97 10.56
CA THR A 21 4.85 8.61 11.39
C THR A 21 3.96 7.57 12.05
N LEU A 22 3.48 6.57 11.29
CA LEU A 22 2.63 5.50 11.81
C LEU A 22 3.34 4.68 12.89
N VAL A 23 4.58 4.22 12.62
CA VAL A 23 5.35 3.43 13.59
C VAL A 23 5.66 4.22 14.86
N THR A 24 5.91 5.53 14.74
CA THR A 24 6.23 6.38 15.90
C THR A 24 5.00 6.70 16.75
N ALA A 25 3.88 7.05 16.11
CA ALA A 25 2.66 7.47 16.80
C ALA A 25 1.83 6.27 17.30
N HIS A 26 1.88 5.16 16.57
CA HIS A 26 1.10 3.96 16.81
C HIS A 26 1.97 2.68 16.71
N PRO A 27 2.93 2.50 17.63
CA PRO A 27 3.77 1.31 17.66
C PRO A 27 2.97 0.01 17.90
N GLU A 28 1.73 0.13 18.39
CA GLU A 28 0.82 -0.99 18.58
C GLU A 28 0.21 -1.52 17.28
N TYR A 29 0.25 -0.78 16.16
CA TYR A 29 -0.37 -1.19 14.90
C TYR A 29 0.40 -2.32 14.21
N ASP A 30 -0.34 -3.23 13.56
CA ASP A 30 0.26 -4.31 12.78
C ASP A 30 0.55 -3.84 11.36
N ILE A 31 1.78 -3.40 11.11
CA ILE A 31 2.16 -2.79 9.82
C ILE A 31 2.96 -3.79 8.99
N THR A 32 2.47 -4.04 7.78
CA THR A 32 3.15 -4.80 6.73
C THR A 32 3.53 -3.88 5.58
N VAL A 33 4.75 -3.98 5.09
CA VAL A 33 5.22 -3.19 3.94
C VAL A 33 5.64 -4.08 2.77
N LEU A 34 5.43 -3.59 1.56
CA LEU A 34 6.00 -4.20 0.35
C LEU A 34 7.37 -3.57 0.05
N LEU A 35 8.42 -4.38 -0.01
CA LEU A 35 9.75 -3.98 -0.44
C LEU A 35 10.24 -4.81 -1.63
N ARG A 36 10.71 -4.13 -2.68
CA ARG A 36 11.34 -4.79 -3.83
C ARG A 36 12.64 -5.49 -3.47
N LYS A 37 13.43 -4.83 -2.62
CA LYS A 37 14.72 -5.30 -2.13
C LYS A 37 14.80 -4.99 -0.62
N PRO A 38 14.37 -5.92 0.24
CA PRO A 38 14.54 -5.78 1.68
C PRO A 38 16.02 -5.60 2.05
N THR A 39 16.30 -4.78 3.06
CA THR A 39 17.66 -4.59 3.60
C THR A 39 17.64 -4.80 5.11
N GLU A 40 18.75 -5.27 5.67
CA GLU A 40 18.92 -5.43 7.11
C GLU A 40 18.70 -4.10 7.84
N SER A 41 19.28 -3.02 7.31
CA SER A 41 19.13 -1.67 7.85
C SER A 41 17.67 -1.18 7.93
N PHE A 42 16.79 -1.63 7.03
CA PHE A 42 15.36 -1.31 7.11
C PHE A 42 14.73 -2.02 8.30
N SER A 43 14.99 -3.32 8.44
CA SER A 43 14.46 -4.14 9.53
C SER A 43 15.00 -3.71 10.89
N GLU A 44 16.28 -3.30 10.98
CA GLU A 44 16.88 -2.74 12.19
C GLU A 44 16.23 -1.41 12.59
N LYS A 45 15.91 -0.57 11.61
CA LYS A 45 15.22 0.70 11.86
C LYS A 45 13.76 0.52 12.26
N TYR A 46 13.09 -0.51 11.73
CA TYR A 46 11.66 -0.77 11.95
C TYR A 46 11.41 -2.23 12.39
N PRO A 47 11.87 -2.64 13.58
CA PRO A 47 11.86 -4.05 14.00
C PRO A 47 10.45 -4.64 14.19
N GLY A 48 9.43 -3.80 14.38
CA GLY A 48 8.02 -4.22 14.49
C GLY A 48 7.27 -4.28 13.15
N VAL A 49 7.91 -3.88 12.04
CA VAL A 49 7.27 -3.82 10.72
C VAL A 49 7.54 -5.12 9.96
N LYS A 50 6.45 -5.77 9.51
CA LYS A 50 6.54 -6.98 8.68
C LYS A 50 6.89 -6.59 7.24
N VAL A 51 7.76 -7.37 6.60
CA VAL A 51 8.17 -7.12 5.22
C VAL A 51 7.67 -8.24 4.31
N LEU A 52 6.95 -7.86 3.26
CA LEU A 52 6.68 -8.71 2.10
C LEU A 52 7.64 -8.32 0.98
N GLN A 53 8.42 -9.29 0.52
CA GLN A 53 9.31 -9.08 -0.62
C GLN A 53 8.54 -9.26 -1.92
N GLY A 54 8.50 -8.21 -2.73
CA GLY A 54 7.82 -8.20 -4.02
C GLY A 54 7.79 -6.81 -4.64
N ASP A 55 7.15 -6.69 -5.80
CA ASP A 55 7.01 -5.46 -6.55
C ASP A 55 5.57 -5.25 -7.02
N PHE A 56 5.36 -4.28 -7.92
CA PHE A 56 4.03 -3.94 -8.41
C PHE A 56 3.48 -4.93 -9.45
N ASP A 57 4.33 -5.80 -10.00
CA ASP A 57 3.92 -6.91 -10.86
C ASP A 57 3.58 -8.17 -10.07
N SER A 58 3.88 -8.19 -8.77
CA SER A 58 3.54 -9.27 -7.84
C SER A 58 2.05 -9.25 -7.46
N THR A 59 1.14 -9.27 -8.45
CA THR A 59 -0.29 -8.96 -8.28
C THR A 59 -1.02 -9.89 -7.30
N GLU A 60 -0.73 -11.20 -7.31
CA GLU A 60 -1.36 -12.11 -6.35
C GLU A 60 -0.90 -11.84 -4.91
N LEU A 61 0.37 -11.50 -4.70
CA LEU A 61 0.90 -11.09 -3.40
C LEU A 61 0.21 -9.81 -2.90
N LEU A 62 0.06 -8.80 -3.77
CA LEU A 62 -0.61 -7.54 -3.45
C LEU A 62 -2.07 -7.77 -3.05
N LYS A 63 -2.80 -8.56 -3.84
CA LYS A 63 -4.21 -8.90 -3.62
C LYS A 63 -4.39 -9.67 -2.32
N GLU A 64 -3.53 -10.64 -2.04
CA GLU A 64 -3.57 -11.41 -0.80
C GLU A 64 -3.32 -10.53 0.42
N ALA A 65 -2.24 -9.73 0.40
CA ALA A 65 -1.92 -8.81 1.48
C ALA A 65 -3.05 -7.82 1.74
N ALA A 66 -3.58 -7.20 0.68
CA ALA A 66 -4.70 -6.27 0.76
C ALA A 66 -5.98 -6.91 1.35
N SER A 67 -6.26 -8.18 1.03
CA SER A 67 -7.42 -8.88 1.59
C SER A 67 -7.32 -9.18 3.09
N LYS A 68 -6.11 -9.12 3.65
CA LYS A 68 -5.83 -9.43 5.06
C LYS A 68 -5.70 -8.18 5.94
N SER A 69 -5.66 -6.98 5.34
CA SER A 69 -5.41 -5.72 6.07
C SER A 69 -6.64 -4.83 6.17
N ASP A 70 -6.89 -4.25 7.35
CA ASP A 70 -7.94 -3.25 7.57
C ASP A 70 -7.77 -2.03 6.68
N ILE A 71 -6.53 -1.59 6.48
CA ILE A 71 -6.19 -0.39 5.72
C ILE A 71 -5.08 -0.74 4.72
N VAL A 72 -5.30 -0.39 3.46
CA VAL A 72 -4.28 -0.45 2.41
C VAL A 72 -3.89 0.97 2.03
N ILE A 73 -2.61 1.30 2.19
CA ILE A 73 -2.03 2.60 1.84
C ILE A 73 -1.07 2.41 0.66
N HIS A 74 -1.53 2.77 -0.53
CA HIS A 74 -0.75 2.65 -1.75
C HIS A 74 0.05 3.92 -2.03
N HIS A 75 1.36 3.86 -1.73
CA HIS A 75 2.34 4.82 -2.24
C HIS A 75 3.25 4.13 -3.28
N GLY A 76 3.75 4.93 -4.23
CA GLY A 76 4.68 4.47 -5.27
C GLY A 76 4.22 4.91 -6.66
N ASN A 77 4.11 3.95 -7.58
CA ASN A 77 3.63 4.22 -8.94
C ASN A 77 2.11 4.12 -8.98
N SER A 78 1.42 5.27 -8.81
CA SER A 78 -0.03 5.38 -8.87
C SER A 78 -0.63 4.88 -10.18
N ASP A 79 0.15 4.94 -11.25
CA ASP A 79 -0.28 4.63 -12.61
C ASP A 79 -0.02 3.16 -12.97
N HIS A 80 0.46 2.35 -12.01
CA HIS A 80 0.66 0.92 -12.23
C HIS A 80 -0.66 0.15 -12.17
N VAL A 81 -1.40 0.18 -13.28
CA VAL A 81 -2.76 -0.40 -13.40
C VAL A 81 -2.87 -1.83 -12.84
N PRO A 82 -1.96 -2.78 -13.14
CA PRO A 82 -2.04 -4.12 -12.57
C PRO A 82 -2.01 -4.15 -11.04
N ALA A 83 -1.20 -3.29 -10.42
CA ALA A 83 -1.06 -3.24 -8.97
C ALA A 83 -2.30 -2.64 -8.33
N VAL A 84 -2.80 -1.53 -8.88
CA VAL A 84 -4.02 -0.87 -8.40
C VAL A 84 -5.21 -1.82 -8.46
N LYS A 85 -5.40 -2.53 -9.58
CA LYS A 85 -6.46 -3.54 -9.72
C LYS A 85 -6.32 -4.66 -8.69
N ALA A 86 -5.11 -5.17 -8.47
CA ALA A 86 -4.86 -6.23 -7.49
C ALA A 86 -5.19 -5.78 -6.05
N LEU A 87 -4.76 -4.58 -5.67
CA LEU A 87 -5.02 -4.00 -4.35
C LEU A 87 -6.52 -3.78 -4.13
N ILE A 88 -7.23 -3.17 -5.10
CA ILE A 88 -8.68 -2.95 -5.01
C ILE A 88 -9.43 -4.29 -4.92
N ALA A 89 -9.02 -5.31 -5.69
CA ALA A 89 -9.62 -6.63 -5.60
C ALA A 89 -9.45 -7.24 -4.20
N GLY A 90 -8.27 -7.10 -3.60
CA GLY A 90 -8.00 -7.53 -2.23
C GLY A 90 -8.85 -6.80 -1.19
N VAL A 91 -8.87 -5.46 -1.23
CA VAL A 91 -9.68 -4.63 -0.31
C VAL A 91 -11.17 -4.95 -0.45
N THR A 92 -11.67 -5.10 -1.68
CA THR A 92 -13.07 -5.47 -1.94
C THR A 92 -13.41 -6.83 -1.35
N LYS A 93 -12.52 -7.82 -1.51
CA LYS A 93 -12.69 -9.15 -0.92
C LYS A 93 -12.74 -9.07 0.61
N ARG A 94 -11.93 -8.22 1.24
CA ARG A 94 -12.00 -7.99 2.69
C ARG A 94 -13.35 -7.38 3.08
N ALA A 95 -13.75 -6.29 2.44
CA ALA A 95 -14.98 -5.57 2.76
C ALA A 95 -16.21 -6.50 2.73
N GLN A 96 -16.23 -7.46 1.80
CA GLN A 96 -17.29 -8.47 1.73
C GLN A 96 -17.28 -9.48 2.89
N ALA A 97 -16.12 -9.72 3.51
CA ALA A 97 -15.95 -10.69 4.59
C ALA A 97 -16.01 -10.06 5.99
N SER A 98 -15.54 -8.80 6.16
CA SER A 98 -15.45 -8.11 7.44
C SER A 98 -15.27 -6.61 7.25
N ASP A 99 -15.96 -5.82 8.08
CA ASP A 99 -15.76 -4.37 8.18
C ASP A 99 -14.81 -3.99 9.32
N PRO A 100 -14.02 -2.89 9.20
CA PRO A 100 -13.91 -2.03 8.02
C PRO A 100 -12.76 -2.42 7.06
N ALA A 101 -12.84 -1.94 5.81
CA ALA A 101 -11.80 -2.06 4.79
C ALA A 101 -11.58 -0.72 4.08
N PHE A 102 -10.36 -0.18 4.13
CA PHE A 102 -10.02 1.12 3.55
C PHE A 102 -8.93 1.01 2.48
N TYR A 103 -9.06 1.80 1.41
CA TYR A 103 -8.03 1.97 0.39
C TYR A 103 -7.66 3.45 0.28
N ILE A 104 -6.42 3.78 0.59
CA ILE A 104 -5.84 5.12 0.46
C ILE A 104 -4.84 5.07 -0.69
N HIS A 105 -5.14 5.78 -1.77
CA HIS A 105 -4.32 5.83 -2.97
C HIS A 105 -3.66 7.20 -3.10
N LEU A 106 -2.32 7.25 -3.06
CA LEU A 106 -1.61 8.49 -3.37
C LEU A 106 -1.40 8.62 -4.88
N GLY A 107 -2.20 9.48 -5.51
CA GLY A 107 -1.99 9.91 -6.90
C GLY A 107 -1.04 11.11 -7.03
N GLY A 108 -0.60 11.38 -8.26
CA GLY A 108 0.12 12.62 -8.60
C GLY A 108 -0.83 13.70 -9.13
N THR A 109 -0.43 14.97 -9.05
CA THR A 109 -1.19 16.09 -9.63
C THR A 109 -1.19 16.12 -11.15
N GLY A 110 -0.54 15.16 -11.84
CA GLY A 110 -0.70 15.00 -13.29
C GLY A 110 -2.16 14.71 -13.69
N ILE A 111 -2.91 14.03 -12.81
CA ILE A 111 -4.30 13.65 -13.07
C ILE A 111 -5.24 14.84 -13.29
N ILE A 112 -4.94 16.01 -12.68
CA ILE A 112 -5.77 17.22 -12.86
C ILE A 112 -5.48 17.95 -14.18
N ALA A 113 -4.35 17.66 -14.84
CA ALA A 113 -3.99 18.26 -16.12
C ALA A 113 -4.53 17.47 -17.33
N GLU A 114 -4.99 16.24 -17.12
CA GLU A 114 -5.46 15.35 -18.18
C GLU A 114 -6.99 15.35 -18.27
N TRP A 115 -7.53 16.17 -19.18
CA TRP A 115 -8.98 16.32 -19.39
C TRP A 115 -9.62 15.20 -20.23
N ASN A 116 -8.80 14.42 -20.95
CA ASN A 116 -9.28 13.43 -21.93
C ASN A 116 -9.62 12.05 -21.34
N ASN A 117 -9.21 11.75 -20.11
CA ASN A 117 -9.35 10.41 -19.48
C ASN A 117 -9.99 10.48 -18.09
N LEU A 118 -10.93 11.42 -17.87
CA LEU A 118 -11.59 11.62 -16.58
C LEU A 118 -12.29 10.33 -16.11
N GLY A 119 -11.81 9.78 -14.99
CA GLY A 119 -12.39 8.59 -14.35
C GLY A 119 -11.77 7.25 -14.78
N GLU A 120 -10.78 7.24 -15.68
CA GLU A 120 -10.06 6.04 -16.08
C GLU A 120 -8.69 5.94 -15.39
N LEU A 121 -8.20 4.70 -15.19
CA LEU A 121 -6.83 4.47 -14.75
C LEU A 121 -5.88 4.73 -15.93
N HIS A 122 -4.93 5.66 -15.76
CA HIS A 122 -3.96 5.99 -16.79
C HIS A 122 -3.17 4.75 -17.22
N SER A 123 -3.29 4.37 -18.49
CA SER A 123 -2.38 3.44 -19.15
C SER A 123 -1.19 4.25 -19.63
N LYS A 124 -0.15 4.42 -18.82
CA LYS A 124 1.14 4.87 -19.37
C LYS A 124 1.68 3.86 -20.38
#